data_AF-A0A4V1V3Y4-F1
#
_entry.id   AF-A0A4V1V3Y4-F1
#
_cell.length_a   1.000
_cell.length_b   1.000
_cell.length_c   1.000
_cell.angle_alpha   90.00
_cell.angle_beta   90.00
_cell.angle_gamma   90.00
#
_symmetry.space_group_name_H-M   'P 1'
#
loop_
_entity.id
_entity.type
_entity.pdbx_description
1 polymer ?
#
loop_
_entity_poly.entity_id
_entity_poly.type
_entity_poly.pdbx_seq_one_letter_code
_entity_poly.pdbx_strand_id
1 'polypeptide(L)'
;PLQGFLPIHMPANTAAGIVIAGLATVFGFAMIWQMWPLAILGFVAVITAAIVHTFNYKRDFYIPVDQVVVTEEDRTRMLARHV
;
A
#
# COMPACT_ATOMS: atom_id res chain seq x y z
N PRO A 1 15.33 13.70 -19.85
CA PRO A 1 14.63 13.88 -21.15
C PRO A 1 13.50 14.90 -20.96
N LEU A 2 13.19 15.75 -21.94
CA LEU A 2 12.16 16.80 -21.82
C LEU A 2 10.85 16.45 -22.53
N GLN A 3 10.82 15.39 -23.32
CA GLN A 3 9.68 14.97 -24.14
C GLN A 3 9.66 13.44 -24.25
N GLY A 4 8.55 12.89 -24.77
CA GLY A 4 8.39 11.45 -25.00
C GLY A 4 7.99 10.65 -23.76
N PHE A 5 7.27 11.28 -22.81
CA PHE A 5 6.77 10.59 -21.64
C PHE A 5 5.72 9.55 -22.01
N LEU A 6 5.66 8.48 -21.22
CA LEU A 6 4.70 7.39 -21.35
C LEU A 6 3.87 7.28 -20.06
N PRO A 7 2.64 6.74 -20.13
CA PRO A 7 1.88 6.41 -18.94
C PRO A 7 2.66 5.46 -18.03
N ILE A 8 2.64 5.71 -16.72
CA ILE A 8 3.39 4.94 -15.73
C ILE A 8 2.41 4.04 -14.97
N HIS A 9 2.61 2.72 -15.05
CA HIS A 9 1.89 1.76 -14.20
C HIS A 9 2.44 1.83 -12.77
N MET A 10 1.55 1.98 -11.79
CA MET A 10 1.90 2.12 -10.38
C MET A 10 0.99 1.27 -9.51
N PRO A 11 1.55 0.59 -8.49
CA PRO A 11 0.73 -0.05 -7.47
C PRO A 11 0.10 1.01 -6.55
N ALA A 12 -1.15 0.77 -6.18
CA ALA A 12 -1.90 1.53 -5.20
C ALA A 12 -1.41 1.24 -3.77
N ASN A 13 -1.56 2.23 -2.89
CA ASN A 13 -1.36 2.04 -1.47
C ASN A 13 -2.40 1.08 -0.86
N THR A 14 -2.03 0.39 0.22
CA THR A 14 -2.91 -0.56 0.90
C THR A 14 -2.73 -0.49 2.40
N ALA A 15 -3.84 -0.49 3.14
CA ALA A 15 -3.85 -0.60 4.60
C ALA A 15 -3.70 -2.06 5.09
N ALA A 16 -3.63 -3.04 4.19
CA ALA A 16 -3.60 -4.45 4.57
C ALA A 16 -2.41 -4.79 5.50
N GLY A 17 -1.24 -4.18 5.27
CA GLY A 17 -0.06 -4.41 6.10
C GLY A 17 -0.28 -4.03 7.56
N ILE A 18 -0.80 -2.82 7.83
CA ILE A 18 -1.02 -2.35 9.21
C ILE A 18 -2.17 -3.11 9.89
N VAL A 19 -3.21 -3.48 9.13
CA VAL A 19 -4.34 -4.27 9.65
C VAL A 19 -3.87 -5.66 10.08
N ILE A 20 -3.15 -6.38 9.21
CA ILE A 20 -2.65 -7.72 9.51
C ILE A 20 -1.65 -7.68 10.66
N ALA A 21 -0.76 -6.68 10.70
CA ALA A 21 0.18 -6.51 11.81
C ALA A 21 -0.55 -6.30 13.14
N GLY A 22 -1.55 -5.42 13.19
CA GLY A 22 -2.34 -5.18 14.41
C GLY A 22 -3.07 -6.45 14.90
N LEU A 23 -3.67 -7.21 13.98
CA LEU A 23 -4.31 -8.50 14.31
C LEU A 23 -3.29 -9.52 14.82
N ALA A 24 -2.10 -9.60 14.20
CA ALA A 24 -1.03 -10.48 14.63
C ALA A 24 -0.47 -10.10 16.01
N THR A 25 -0.40 -8.80 16.33
CA THR A 25 -0.03 -8.32 17.67
C THR A 25 -1.03 -8.78 18.73
N VAL A 26 -2.34 -8.64 18.48
CA VAL A 26 -3.39 -9.11 19.40
C VAL A 26 -3.32 -10.62 19.58
N PHE A 27 -3.13 -11.37 18.48
CA PHE A 27 -2.95 -12.82 18.54
C PHE A 27 -1.72 -13.23 19.37
N GLY A 28 -0.56 -12.63 19.12
CA GLY A 28 0.67 -12.92 19.85
C GLY A 28 0.55 -12.60 21.35
N PHE A 29 -0.08 -11.48 21.71
CA PHE A 29 -0.36 -11.14 23.10
C PHE A 29 -1.28 -12.18 23.76
N ALA A 30 -2.36 -12.60 23.08
CA ALA A 30 -3.27 -13.61 23.60
C ALA A 30 -2.58 -14.96 23.84
N MET A 31 -1.65 -15.34 22.95
CA MET A 31 -0.85 -16.58 23.09
C MET A 31 0.08 -16.55 24.32
N ILE A 32 0.71 -15.40 24.60
CA ILE A 32 1.60 -15.26 25.77
C ILE A 32 0.82 -15.45 27.08
N TRP A 33 -0.35 -14.84 27.19
CA TRP A 33 -1.17 -14.83 28.40
C TRP A 33 -2.18 -15.98 28.49
N GLN A 34 -2.07 -17.01 27.64
CA GLN A 34 -2.96 -18.19 27.64
C GLN A 34 -4.46 -17.82 27.48
N MET A 35 -4.76 -16.73 26.76
CA MET A 35 -6.12 -16.26 26.50
C MET A 35 -6.74 -17.05 25.35
N TRP A 36 -7.00 -18.34 25.56
CA TRP A 36 -7.34 -19.27 24.48
C TRP A 36 -8.50 -18.84 23.56
N PRO A 37 -9.64 -18.30 24.07
CA PRO A 37 -10.70 -17.83 23.19
C PRO A 37 -10.23 -16.69 22.26
N LEU A 38 -9.47 -15.73 22.81
CA LEU A 38 -8.94 -14.59 22.05
C LEU A 38 -7.84 -15.03 21.07
N ALA A 39 -7.02 -16.01 21.45
CA ALA A 39 -5.99 -16.56 20.58
C ALA A 39 -6.60 -17.24 19.35
N ILE A 40 -7.63 -18.08 19.53
CA ILE A 40 -8.33 -18.73 18.41
C ILE A 40 -8.98 -17.68 17.50
N LEU A 41 -9.70 -16.71 18.08
CA LEU A 41 -10.32 -15.63 17.32
C LEU A 41 -9.28 -14.78 16.56
N GLY A 42 -8.17 -14.43 17.21
CA GLY A 42 -7.09 -13.66 16.60
C GLY A 42 -6.43 -14.41 15.45
N PHE A 43 -6.19 -15.71 15.60
CA PHE A 43 -5.64 -16.54 14.53
C PHE A 43 -6.56 -16.58 13.31
N VAL A 44 -7.86 -16.86 13.53
CA VAL A 44 -8.86 -16.86 12.46
C VAL A 44 -8.91 -15.49 11.78
N ALA A 45 -8.92 -14.39 12.54
CA ALA A 45 -8.96 -13.04 12.00
C ALA A 45 -7.75 -12.72 11.10
N VAL A 46 -6.53 -13.10 11.52
CA VAL A 46 -5.31 -12.92 10.70
C VAL A 46 -5.41 -13.70 9.40
N ILE A 47 -5.82 -14.97 9.45
CA ILE A 47 -5.96 -15.83 8.25
C ILE A 47 -7.03 -15.27 7.31
N THR A 48 -8.19 -14.90 7.84
CA THR A 48 -9.27 -14.31 7.03
C THR A 48 -8.82 -12.99 6.38
N ALA A 49 -8.14 -12.11 7.12
CA ALA A 49 -7.61 -10.86 6.57
C ALA A 49 -6.60 -11.10 5.44
N ALA A 50 -5.70 -12.08 5.59
CA ALA A 50 -4.74 -12.46 4.56
C ALA A 50 -5.44 -13.01 3.30
N ILE A 51 -6.45 -13.88 3.46
CA ILE A 51 -7.23 -14.43 2.35
C ILE A 51 -7.97 -13.30 1.62
N VAL A 52 -8.74 -12.49 2.35
CA VAL A 52 -9.50 -11.37 1.76
C VAL A 52 -8.57 -10.41 1.01
N HIS A 53 -7.41 -10.07 1.59
CA HIS A 53 -6.47 -9.22 0.90
C HIS A 53 -5.95 -9.87 -0.39
N THR A 54 -5.64 -11.17 -0.38
CA THR A 54 -5.15 -11.92 -1.56
C THR A 54 -6.07 -11.78 -2.76
N PHE A 55 -7.39 -11.77 -2.54
CA PHE A 55 -8.39 -11.57 -3.61
C PHE A 55 -8.62 -10.09 -4.01
N ASN A 56 -7.78 -9.15 -3.57
CA ASN A 56 -7.87 -7.77 -4.04
C ASN A 56 -7.23 -7.62 -5.44
N TYR A 57 -8.08 -7.57 -6.47
CA TYR A 57 -7.70 -7.41 -7.88
C TYR A 57 -7.57 -5.96 -8.35
N LYS A 58 -7.89 -4.96 -7.51
CA LYS A 58 -7.76 -3.53 -7.84
C LYS A 58 -6.59 -2.92 -7.07
N ARG A 59 -5.37 -3.34 -7.40
CA ARG A 59 -4.14 -2.91 -6.71
C ARG A 59 -3.28 -1.97 -7.52
N ASP A 60 -3.68 -1.62 -8.74
CA ASP A 60 -2.81 -0.91 -9.64
C ASP A 60 -3.61 0.12 -10.43
N PHE A 61 -2.92 1.19 -10.81
CA PHE A 61 -3.47 2.27 -11.61
C PHE A 61 -2.38 2.82 -12.54
N TYR A 62 -2.79 3.57 -13.56
CA TYR A 62 -1.87 4.27 -14.43
C TYR A 62 -1.87 5.75 -14.09
N ILE A 63 -0.68 6.32 -13.92
CA ILE A 63 -0.47 7.76 -13.94
C ILE A 63 -0.49 8.18 -15.42
N PRO A 64 -1.41 9.07 -15.81
CA PRO A 64 -1.57 9.43 -17.21
C PRO A 64 -0.44 10.38 -17.65
N VAL A 65 -0.13 10.34 -18.95
CA VAL A 65 1.05 11.02 -19.52
C VAL A 65 1.02 12.54 -19.34
N ASP A 66 -0.16 13.15 -19.39
CA ASP A 66 -0.40 14.56 -19.15
C ASP A 66 0.06 14.98 -17.74
N GLN A 67 -0.25 14.17 -16.73
CA GLN A 67 0.20 14.44 -15.37
C GLN A 67 1.73 14.35 -15.23
N VAL A 68 2.37 13.42 -15.93
CA VAL A 68 3.83 13.27 -15.94
C VAL A 68 4.49 14.49 -16.60
N VAL A 69 3.97 14.93 -17.75
CA VAL A 69 4.48 16.11 -18.47
C VAL A 69 4.43 17.36 -17.59
N VAL A 70 3.27 17.64 -16.98
CA VAL A 70 3.10 18.82 -16.11
C VAL A 70 4.07 18.78 -14.92
N THR A 71 4.20 17.62 -14.27
CA THR A 71 5.10 17.46 -13.11
C THR A 71 6.56 17.68 -13.49
N GLU A 72 7.00 17.17 -14.65
CA GLU A 72 8.38 17.33 -15.13
C GLU A 72 8.68 18.73 -15.66
N GLU A 73 7.70 19.41 -16.26
CA GLU A 73 7.80 20.81 -16.63
C GLU A 73 7.97 21.72 -15.41
N ASP A 74 7.17 21.51 -14.36
CA ASP A 74 7.29 22.27 -13.11
C ASP A 74 8.63 22.02 -12.41
N ARG A 75 9.10 20.77 -12.37
CA ARG A 75 10.46 20.45 -11.90
C ARG A 75 11.52 21.21 -12.69
N THR A 76 11.40 21.26 -14.02
CA THR A 76 12.34 21.96 -14.91
C THR A 76 12.33 23.48 -14.67
N ARG A 77 11.14 24.08 -14.48
CA ARG A 77 11.01 25.50 -14.12
C ARG A 77 11.63 25.81 -12.75
N MET A 78 11.44 24.94 -11.76
CA MET A 78 12.03 25.11 -10.43
C MET A 78 13.56 25.08 -10.48
N LEU A 79 14.14 24.18 -11.26
CA LEU A 79 15.60 24.10 -11.45
C LEU A 79 16.16 25.34 -12.16
N ALA A 80 15.46 25.84 -13.19
CA ALA A 80 15.88 27.04 -13.91
C ALA A 80 15.84 28.33 -13.05
N ARG A 81 15.06 28.33 -11.95
CA ARG A 81 15.00 29.44 -10.99
C ARG A 81 16.07 29.38 -9.89
N HIS A 82 16.68 28.21 -9.67
CA HIS A 82 17.72 27.99 -8.65
C HIS A 82 19.15 28.13 -9.21
N VAL A 83 19.28 28.53 -10.48
CA VAL A 83 20.52 28.90 -11.16
C VAL A 83 20.49 30.40 -11.41
#